data_AF-A0A8T5FAB0-F1
#
_entry.id   AF-A0A8T5FAB0-F1
#
_cell.length_a   1.000
_cell.length_b   1.000
_cell.length_c   1.000
_cell.angle_alpha   90.00
_cell.angle_beta   90.00
_cell.angle_gamma   90.00
#
_symmetry.space_group_name_H-M   'P 1'
#
loop_
_entity.id
_entity.type
_entity.pdbx_description
1 polymer ?
#
loop_
_entity_poly.entity_id
_entity_poly.type
_entity_poly.pdbx_seq_one_letter_code
_entity_poly.pdbx_strand_id
1 'polypeptide(L)'
;MLVDKRILAGGIVMVIVGISLSAILTDMTPIGREGMTDEEILEFLTQERENEDFTTLAGILVGIGFLLILISFGARKKRKGGAKKTEKKPATK
;
A
#
# COMPACT_ATOMS: atom_id res chain seq x y z
N MET A 1 12.50 -19.85 -2.36
CA MET A 1 12.26 -18.42 -2.06
C MET A 1 11.93 -18.30 -0.57
N LEU A 2 12.63 -17.49 0.21
CA LEU A 2 12.23 -17.23 1.61
C LEU A 2 11.16 -16.13 1.59
N VAL A 3 9.97 -16.43 2.09
CA VAL A 3 8.86 -15.48 2.18
C VAL A 3 8.38 -15.41 3.62
N ASP A 4 8.28 -14.21 4.18
CA ASP A 4 7.58 -14.01 5.45
C ASP A 4 6.07 -14.00 5.19
N LYS A 5 5.42 -15.13 5.50
CA LYS A 5 3.99 -15.32 5.27
C LYS A 5 3.10 -14.32 6.04
N ARG A 6 3.56 -13.81 7.18
CA ARG A 6 2.76 -12.87 7.99
C ARG A 6 2.77 -11.48 7.35
N ILE A 7 3.96 -11.02 6.95
CA ILE A 7 4.12 -9.73 6.26
C ILE A 7 3.43 -9.78 4.90
N LEU A 8 3.56 -10.90 4.16
CA LEU A 8 2.87 -11.09 2.89
C LEU A 8 1.34 -11.02 3.06
N ALA A 9 0.78 -11.74 4.03
CA ALA A 9 -0.66 -11.73 4.28
C ALA A 9 -1.16 -10.32 4.64
N GLY A 10 -0.43 -9.60 5.50
CA GLY A 10 -0.76 -8.21 5.85
C GLY A 10 -0.74 -7.28 4.63
N GLY A 11 0.30 -7.39 3.78
CA GLY A 11 0.40 -6.61 2.55
C GLY A 11 -0.74 -6.89 1.57
N ILE A 12 -1.10 -8.17 1.38
CA ILE A 12 -2.23 -8.55 0.51
C ILE A 12 -3.55 -7.97 1.04
N VAL A 13 -3.82 -8.09 2.34
CA VAL A 13 -5.04 -7.53 2.94
C VAL A 13 -5.09 -6.01 2.75
N MET A 14 -3.98 -5.31 2.99
CA MET A 14 -3.92 -3.85 2.77
C MET A 14 -4.22 -3.47 1.32
N VAL A 15 -3.65 -4.20 0.34
CA VAL A 15 -3.90 -3.93 -1.08
C VAL A 15 -5.38 -4.15 -1.42
N ILE A 16 -5.99 -5.24 -0.95
CA ILE A 16 -7.40 -5.53 -1.22
C ILE A 16 -8.30 -4.44 -0.63
N VAL A 17 -8.05 -4.03 0.62
CA VAL A 17 -8.82 -2.97 1.27
C VAL A 17 -8.64 -1.65 0.54
N GLY A 18 -7.41 -1.28 0.18
CA GLY A 18 -7.12 -0.05 -0.56
C GLY A 18 -7.81 -0.01 -1.93
N ILE A 19 -7.74 -1.09 -2.70
CA ILE A 19 -8.44 -1.20 -4.00
C ILE A 19 -9.96 -1.10 -3.82
N SER A 20 -10.51 -1.77 -2.81
CA SER A 20 -11.95 -1.73 -2.53
C SER A 20 -12.41 -0.31 -2.17
N LEU A 21 -11.64 0.40 -1.33
CA LEU A 21 -11.91 1.80 -1.00
C LEU A 21 -11.80 2.70 -2.22
N SER A 22 -10.76 2.56 -3.04
CA SER A 22 -10.63 3.32 -4.29
C SER A 22 -11.81 3.13 -5.23
N ALA A 23 -12.31 1.89 -5.37
CA ALA A 23 -13.50 1.62 -6.20
C ALA A 23 -14.74 2.34 -5.67
N ILE A 24 -15.01 2.22 -4.36
CA ILE A 24 -16.17 2.86 -3.73
C ILE A 24 -16.10 4.39 -3.84
N LEU A 25 -14.92 4.98 -3.60
CA LEU A 25 -14.72 6.43 -3.67
C LEU A 25 -14.82 6.96 -5.11
N THR A 26 -14.43 6.15 -6.09
CA THR A 26 -14.62 6.49 -7.51
C THR A 26 -16.11 6.60 -7.81
N ASP A 27 -16.92 5.65 -7.36
CA ASP A 27 -18.39 5.65 -7.55
C ASP A 27 -19.09 6.81 -6.81
N MET A 28 -18.53 7.26 -5.69
CA MET A 28 -19.05 8.35 -4.86
C MET A 28 -18.56 9.75 -5.27
N THR A 29 -17.75 9.85 -6.34
CA THR A 29 -17.19 11.12 -6.78
C THR A 29 -18.32 12.08 -7.18
N PRO A 30 -18.43 13.26 -6.54
CA PRO A 30 -19.49 14.21 -6.86
C PRO A 30 -19.30 14.76 -8.28
N ILE A 31 -20.42 14.94 -8.99
CA ILE A 31 -20.43 15.45 -10.38
C ILE A 31 -21.08 16.83 -10.39
N GLY A 32 -20.36 17.82 -10.93
CA GLY A 32 -20.86 19.19 -11.05
C GLY A 32 -22.04 19.28 -12.02
N ARG A 33 -23.03 20.11 -11.68
CA ARG A 33 -24.22 20.39 -12.51
C ARG A 33 -24.35 21.87 -12.81
N GLU A 34 -24.84 22.20 -14.00
CA GLU A 34 -25.10 23.60 -14.37
C GLU A 34 -26.23 24.20 -13.53
N GLY A 35 -26.14 25.50 -13.24
CA GLY A 35 -27.18 26.23 -12.52
C GLY A 35 -27.13 26.10 -10.99
N MET A 36 -26.01 25.63 -10.41
CA MET A 36 -25.82 25.65 -8.96
C MET A 36 -25.74 27.08 -8.41
N THR A 37 -26.32 27.31 -7.23
CA THR A 37 -26.14 28.56 -6.47
C THR A 37 -24.73 28.63 -5.87
N ASP A 38 -24.31 29.82 -5.43
CA ASP A 38 -23.00 30.01 -4.80
C ASP A 38 -22.78 29.11 -3.57
N GLU A 39 -23.85 28.85 -2.81
CA GLU A 39 -23.81 27.94 -1.64
C GLU A 39 -23.67 26.48 -2.07
N GLU A 40 -24.40 26.05 -3.11
CA GLU A 40 -24.28 24.69 -3.65
C GLU A 40 -22.90 24.43 -4.26
N ILE A 41 -22.28 25.45 -4.88
CA ILE A 41 -20.90 25.36 -5.40
C ILE A 41 -19.90 25.15 -4.27
N LEU A 42 -20.03 25.88 -3.16
CA LEU A 42 -19.16 25.72 -2.00
C LEU A 42 -19.27 24.32 -1.39
N GLU A 43 -20.49 23.82 -1.24
CA GLU A 43 -20.72 22.46 -0.72
C GLU A 43 -20.14 21.41 -1.68
N PHE A 44 -20.38 21.56 -2.98
CA PHE A 44 -19.83 20.69 -4.01
C PHE A 44 -18.30 20.62 -3.97
N LEU A 45 -17.62 21.77 -3.95
CA LEU A 45 -16.15 21.85 -3.87
C LEU A 45 -15.60 21.22 -2.59
N THR A 46 -16.34 21.33 -1.49
CA THR A 46 -15.96 20.69 -0.21
C THR A 46 -16.03 19.17 -0.33
N GLN A 47 -17.13 18.64 -0.86
CA GLN A 47 -17.31 17.20 -1.06
C GLN A 47 -16.30 16.63 -2.07
N GLU A 48 -16.01 17.35 -3.15
CA GLU A 48 -15.04 16.93 -4.16
C GLU A 48 -13.65 16.78 -3.53
N ARG A 49 -13.23 17.78 -2.75
CA ARG A 49 -11.95 17.77 -2.05
C ARG A 49 -11.85 16.64 -1.03
N GLU A 50 -12.91 16.43 -0.24
CA GLU A 50 -12.94 15.32 0.72
C GLU A 50 -12.80 13.96 0.00
N ASN A 51 -13.51 13.77 -1.11
CA ASN A 51 -13.41 12.54 -1.90
C ASN A 51 -12.01 12.37 -2.52
N GLU A 52 -11.38 13.44 -2.99
CA GLU A 52 -10.01 13.44 -3.50
C GLU A 52 -8.99 13.05 -2.40
N ASP A 53 -9.13 13.62 -1.21
CA ASP A 53 -8.29 13.32 -0.05
C ASP A 53 -8.42 11.83 0.34
N PHE A 54 -9.65 11.30 0.41
CA PHE A 54 -9.88 9.88 0.69
C PHE A 54 -9.33 8.97 -0.41
N THR A 55 -9.47 9.36 -1.67
CA THR A 55 -8.93 8.61 -2.82
C THR A 55 -7.40 8.56 -2.75
N THR A 56 -6.77 9.67 -2.36
CA THR A 56 -5.32 9.75 -2.14
C THR A 56 -4.90 8.83 -0.99
N LEU A 57 -5.61 8.83 0.13
CA LEU A 57 -5.35 7.94 1.27
C LEU A 57 -5.50 6.46 0.89
N ALA A 58 -6.51 6.11 0.09
CA ALA A 58 -6.69 4.75 -0.42
C ALA A 58 -5.51 4.33 -1.32
N GLY A 59 -5.02 5.23 -2.18
CA GLY A 59 -3.82 5.01 -2.99
C GLY A 59 -2.56 4.77 -2.15
N ILE A 60 -2.36 5.57 -1.10
CA ILE A 60 -1.24 5.38 -0.16
C ILE A 60 -1.34 4.02 0.54
N LEU A 61 -2.55 3.60 0.95
CA LEU A 61 -2.77 2.29 1.58
C LEU A 61 -2.37 1.15 0.64
N VAL A 62 -2.74 1.23 -0.65
CA VAL A 62 -2.30 0.28 -1.67
C VAL A 62 -0.78 0.30 -1.81
N GLY A 63 -0.16 1.48 -1.86
CA GLY A 63 1.30 1.63 -1.96
C GLY A 63 2.05 0.99 -0.79
N ILE A 64 1.58 1.20 0.44
CA ILE A 64 2.14 0.58 1.64
C ILE A 64 1.94 -0.94 1.61
N GLY A 65 0.74 -1.41 1.26
CA GLY A 65 0.44 -2.83 1.12
C GLY A 65 1.35 -3.52 0.09
N PHE A 66 1.56 -2.88 -1.05
CA PHE A 66 2.47 -3.37 -2.08
C PHE A 66 3.93 -3.40 -1.59
N LEU A 67 4.38 -2.37 -0.87
CA LEU A 67 5.71 -2.36 -0.26
C LEU A 67 5.90 -3.53 0.72
N LEU A 68 4.89 -3.84 1.55
CA LEU A 68 4.91 -4.98 2.46
C LEU A 68 5.06 -6.31 1.69
N ILE A 69 4.35 -6.45 0.56
CA ILE A 69 4.48 -7.62 -0.32
C ILE A 69 5.93 -7.75 -0.81
N LEU A 70 6.55 -6.68 -1.32
CA LEU A 70 7.94 -6.71 -1.80
C LEU A 70 8.94 -7.12 -0.72
N ILE A 71 8.88 -6.49 0.45
CA ILE A 71 9.79 -6.83 1.55
C ILE A 71 9.53 -8.23 2.09
N SER A 72 8.33 -8.80 1.95
CA SER A 72 8.03 -10.16 2.40
C SER A 72 8.88 -11.22 1.68
N PHE A 73 9.25 -10.98 0.41
CA PHE A 73 10.13 -11.84 -0.38
C PHE A 73 11.63 -11.60 -0.09
N GLY A 74 11.99 -10.38 0.32
CA GLY A 74 13.36 -9.95 0.60
C GLY A 74 13.78 -10.07 2.07
N ALA A 75 12.82 -10.23 2.99
CA ALA A 75 13.03 -10.36 4.43
C ALA A 75 13.73 -11.68 4.74
N ARG A 76 15.05 -11.67 4.57
CA ARG A 76 15.95 -12.74 4.99
C ARG A 76 15.82 -12.83 6.52
N LYS A 77 14.93 -13.71 6.99
CA LYS A 77 14.88 -14.08 8.41
C LYS A 77 16.29 -14.46 8.80
N LYS A 78 16.97 -13.64 9.63
CA LYS A 78 18.19 -14.04 10.35
C LYS A 78 17.78 -15.18 11.29
N ARG A 79 17.48 -16.36 10.74
CA ARG A 79 17.48 -17.60 11.51
C ARG A 79 18.90 -17.72 12.05
N LYS A 80 19.03 -18.05 13.33
CA LYS A 80 20.26 -18.38 14.07
C LYS A 80 21.02 -19.58 13.43
N GLY A 81 21.43 -19.46 12.18
CA GLY A 81 21.95 -20.56 11.36
C GLY A 81 22.15 -20.24 9.88
N GLY A 82 22.25 -18.95 9.49
CA GLY A 82 22.74 -18.59 8.16
C GLY A 82 24.16 -19.10 7.97
N ALA A 83 24.47 -19.64 6.79
CA ALA A 83 25.72 -20.32 6.44
C ALA A 83 26.93 -19.78 7.21
N LYS A 84 27.54 -20.62 8.06
CA LYS A 84 28.83 -20.31 8.66
C LYS A 84 29.76 -19.94 7.51
N LYS A 85 30.34 -18.74 7.57
CA LYS A 85 31.48 -18.36 6.74
C LYS A 85 32.55 -19.43 6.98
N THR A 86 32.64 -20.43 6.12
CA THR A 86 33.79 -21.33 6.08
C THR A 86 34.89 -20.53 5.42
N GLU A 87 35.56 -19.70 6.21
CA GLU A 87 36.87 -19.16 5.83
C GLU A 87 37.79 -20.36 5.65
N LYS A 88 38.09 -20.71 4.39
CA LYS A 88 39.23 -21.58 4.09
C LYS A 88 40.46 -20.83 4.58
N LYS A 89 41.07 -21.30 5.68
CA LYS A 89 42.42 -20.87 6.03
C LYS A 89 43.34 -21.16 4.82
N PRO A 90 44.25 -20.24 4.48
CA PRO A 90 45.20 -20.49 3.40
C PRO A 90 46.02 -21.73 3.75
N ALA A 91 46.24 -22.61 2.76
CA ALA A 91 47.15 -23.73 2.92
C ALA A 91 48.57 -23.15 2.99
N THR A 92 49.14 -23.12 4.19
CA THR A 92 50.58 -22.87 4.35
C THR A 92 51.32 -24.15 3.95
N LYS A 93 51.96 -24.13 2.79
CA LYS A 93 53.19 -24.88 2.51
C LYS A 93 54.04 -24.09 1.52
#